data_AF-A0A5D0QQ08-F1
#
_entry.id   AF-A0A5D0QQ08-F1
#
_cell.length_a   1.000
_cell.length_b   1.000
_cell.length_c   1.000
_cell.angle_alpha   90.00
_cell.angle_beta   90.00
_cell.angle_gamma   90.00
#
_symmetry.space_group_name_H-M   'P 1'
#
loop_
_entity.id
_entity.type
_entity.pdbx_description
1 polymer ?
#
loop_
_entity_poly.entity_id
_entity_poly.type
_entity_poly.pdbx_seq_one_letter_code
_entity_poly.pdbx_strand_id
1 'polypeptide(L)'
;MRLRHQRHALQHLLNNPDRLCVSDPSRWDDNLDQGQTRALCKGCPLTVECGTVAVIDEALVLADSERHTINARNWVVSGTRGGVTARVRRPTVRALADRIIIERMARAEKACANAERKSQTAKAAKAGTAS
;
A
#
# COMPACT_ATOMS: atom_id res chain seq x y z
N MET A 1 -12.06 0.22 1.99
CA MET A 1 -10.64 -0.14 2.23
C MET A 1 -10.11 0.66 3.42
N ARG A 2 -9.85 -0.01 4.56
CA ARG A 2 -9.33 0.62 5.79
C ARG A 2 -7.99 1.35 5.56
N LEU A 3 -7.13 0.81 4.68
CA LEU A 3 -5.81 1.38 4.35
C LEU A 3 -5.89 2.68 3.55
N ARG A 4 -6.78 2.77 2.54
CA ARG A 4 -7.00 4.02 1.79
C ARG A 4 -7.58 5.12 2.68
N HIS A 5 -8.46 4.75 3.60
CA HIS A 5 -8.99 5.68 4.60
C HIS A 5 -7.89 6.15 5.56
N GLN A 6 -7.02 5.25 6.02
CA GLN A 6 -5.88 5.58 6.87
C GLN A 6 -4.87 6.50 6.15
N ARG A 7 -4.57 6.25 4.86
CA ARG A 7 -3.78 7.16 4.03
C ARG A 7 -4.41 8.55 3.95
N HIS A 8 -5.70 8.61 3.63
CA HIS A 8 -6.43 9.87 3.52
C HIS A 8 -6.45 10.64 4.85
N ALA A 9 -6.63 9.95 5.96
CA ALA A 9 -6.59 10.54 7.30
C ALA A 9 -5.20 11.14 7.61
N LEU A 10 -4.11 10.55 7.11
CA LEU A 10 -2.74 11.05 7.33
C LEU A 10 -2.29 12.07 6.28
N GLN A 11 -3.02 12.22 5.17
CA GLN A 11 -2.65 13.09 4.03
C GLN A 11 -2.41 14.55 4.46
N HIS A 12 -3.24 15.09 5.36
CA HIS A 12 -3.11 16.47 5.84
C HIS A 12 -1.82 16.70 6.66
N LEU A 13 -1.40 15.70 7.44
CA LEU A 13 -0.12 15.75 8.17
C LEU A 13 1.07 15.69 7.21
N LEU A 14 0.94 14.97 6.10
CA LEU A 14 1.99 14.84 5.09
C LEU A 14 2.12 16.07 4.19
N ASN A 15 1.08 16.88 4.06
CA ASN A 15 1.14 18.15 3.32
C ASN A 15 1.60 19.31 4.21
N ASN A 16 2.03 19.05 5.46
CA ASN A 16 2.50 20.09 6.36
C ASN A 16 3.81 20.71 5.85
N PRO A 17 3.84 22.04 5.57
CA PRO A 17 5.05 22.74 5.14
C PRO A 17 6.15 22.78 6.22
N ASP A 18 5.82 22.55 7.49
CA ASP A 18 6.78 22.48 8.61
C ASP A 18 7.54 21.14 8.69
N ARG A 19 7.55 20.36 7.59
CA ARG A 19 8.35 19.13 7.51
C ARG A 19 9.82 19.46 7.72
N LEU A 20 10.33 19.11 8.90
CA LEU A 20 11.74 19.21 9.29
C LEU A 20 12.68 18.26 8.52
N CYS A 21 12.20 17.62 7.45
CA CYS A 21 13.03 16.75 6.64
C CYS A 21 14.10 17.58 5.94
N VAL A 22 15.35 17.10 5.97
CA VAL A 22 16.44 17.74 5.22
C VAL A 22 16.04 17.87 3.75
N SER A 23 16.09 19.09 3.22
CA SER A 23 15.59 19.44 1.89
C SER A 23 16.41 18.85 0.74
N ASP A 24 17.65 18.45 1.01
CA ASP A 24 18.56 17.83 0.04
C ASP A 24 18.14 16.38 -0.27
N PRO A 25 17.64 16.09 -1.49
CA PRO A 25 17.17 14.76 -1.87
C PRO A 25 18.27 13.70 -1.85
N SER A 26 19.52 14.08 -2.10
CA SER A 26 20.67 13.15 -2.15
C SER A 26 20.94 12.50 -0.79
N ARG A 27 20.54 13.16 0.31
CA ARG A 27 20.61 12.60 1.66
C ARG A 27 19.57 11.53 1.94
N TRP A 28 18.64 11.25 1.03
CA TRP A 28 17.62 10.23 1.23
C TRP A 28 17.81 8.99 0.35
N ASP A 29 18.96 8.90 -0.32
CA ASP A 29 19.32 7.81 -1.22
C ASP A 29 19.53 6.47 -0.50
N ASP A 30 19.49 5.38 -1.28
CA ASP A 30 19.50 3.99 -0.80
C ASP A 30 20.81 3.54 -0.11
N ASN A 31 21.85 4.38 -0.13
CA ASN A 31 23.18 4.04 0.40
C ASN A 31 23.33 4.31 1.90
N LEU A 32 22.32 4.86 2.56
CA LEU A 32 22.37 5.11 3.99
C LEU A 32 22.18 3.82 4.80
N ASP A 33 22.92 3.72 5.89
CA ASP A 33 22.63 2.73 6.92
C ASP A 33 21.40 3.15 7.76
N GLN A 34 20.90 2.19 8.55
CA GLN A 34 19.70 2.39 9.36
C GLN A 34 19.91 3.38 10.51
N GLY A 35 21.14 3.60 10.97
CA GLY A 35 21.49 4.58 12.00
C GLY A 35 21.47 6.01 11.47
N GLN A 36 22.11 6.24 10.32
CA GLN A 36 22.11 7.53 9.61
C GLN A 36 20.69 7.96 9.22
N THR A 37 19.92 7.01 8.72
CA THR A 37 18.50 7.16 8.37
C THR A 37 17.65 7.61 9.58
N ARG A 38 17.88 7.04 10.77
CA ARG A 38 17.21 7.48 12.01
C ARG A 38 17.65 8.89 12.43
N ALA A 39 18.92 9.23 12.24
CA ALA A 39 19.43 10.56 12.55
C ALA A 39 18.77 11.64 11.68
N LEU A 40 18.55 11.38 10.39
CA LEU A 40 17.87 12.31 9.48
C LEU A 40 16.41 12.60 9.85
N CYS A 41 15.74 11.65 10.49
CA CYS A 41 14.36 11.82 10.97
C CYS A 41 14.28 12.20 12.46
N LYS A 42 15.43 12.36 13.15
CA LYS A 42 15.45 12.65 14.58
C LYS A 42 14.77 14.00 14.86
N GLY A 43 13.80 13.99 15.76
CA GLY A 43 13.05 15.20 16.13
C GLY A 43 11.91 15.56 15.18
N CYS A 44 11.71 14.81 14.09
CA CYS A 44 10.54 15.01 13.23
C CYS A 44 9.29 14.39 13.89
N PRO A 45 8.26 15.19 14.23
CA PRO A 45 7.06 14.69 14.90
C PRO A 45 6.22 13.77 14.00
N LEU A 46 6.47 13.78 12.68
CA LEU A 46 5.74 13.01 11.67
C LEU A 46 6.46 11.74 11.23
N THR A 47 7.51 11.32 11.96
CA THR A 47 8.35 10.19 11.54
C THR A 47 7.54 8.91 11.38
N VAL A 48 6.64 8.63 12.33
CA VAL A 48 5.83 7.39 12.34
C VAL A 48 4.79 7.43 11.22
N GLU A 49 4.10 8.55 11.05
CA GLU A 49 3.06 8.76 10.04
C GLU A 49 3.67 8.69 8.63
N CYS A 50 4.83 9.33 8.43
CA CYS A 50 5.58 9.29 7.18
C CYS A 50 5.97 7.85 6.80
N GLY A 51 6.49 7.08 7.76
CA GLY A 51 6.83 5.66 7.55
C GLY A 51 5.59 4.81 7.25
N THR A 52 4.50 5.04 7.98
CA THR A 52 3.23 4.31 7.82
C THR A 52 2.64 4.53 6.44
N VAL A 53 2.56 5.79 5.98
CA VAL A 53 2.02 6.09 4.65
C VAL A 53 2.94 5.58 3.55
N ALA A 54 4.26 5.68 3.71
CA ALA A 54 5.19 5.09 2.74
C ALA A 54 4.95 3.57 2.57
N VAL A 55 4.78 2.82 3.67
CA VAL A 55 4.45 1.39 3.61
C VAL A 55 3.13 1.14 2.89
N ILE A 56 2.09 1.91 3.19
CA ILE A 56 0.76 1.74 2.58
C ILE A 56 0.82 2.03 1.08
N ASP A 57 1.45 3.14 0.70
CA ASP A 57 1.50 3.61 -0.69
C ASP A 57 2.31 2.66 -1.57
N GLU A 58 3.50 2.27 -1.09
CA GLU A 58 4.35 1.32 -1.80
C GLU A 58 3.67 -0.04 -1.92
N ALA A 59 2.93 -0.50 -0.88
CA ALA A 59 2.21 -1.77 -0.95
C ALA A 59 1.03 -1.73 -1.93
N LEU A 60 0.33 -0.60 -2.04
CA LEU A 60 -0.72 -0.41 -3.04
C LEU A 60 -0.14 -0.44 -4.46
N VAL A 61 0.93 0.32 -4.71
CA VAL A 61 1.62 0.32 -6.02
C VAL A 61 2.13 -1.07 -6.36
N LEU A 62 2.71 -1.78 -5.40
CA LEU A 62 3.23 -3.13 -5.62
C LEU A 62 2.11 -4.13 -5.93
N ALA A 63 0.98 -4.04 -5.22
CA ALA A 63 -0.20 -4.88 -5.46
C ALA A 63 -0.90 -4.55 -6.80
N ASP A 64 -0.78 -3.31 -7.28
CA ASP A 64 -1.32 -2.87 -8.57
C ASP A 64 -0.37 -3.16 -9.74
N SER A 65 0.91 -3.46 -9.47
CA SER A 65 1.89 -3.76 -10.53
C SER A 65 1.66 -5.12 -11.17
N GLU A 66 1.37 -5.15 -12.47
CA GLU A 66 1.22 -6.38 -13.28
C GLU A 66 2.53 -7.18 -13.41
N ARG A 67 3.66 -6.54 -13.07
CA ARG A 67 4.98 -7.16 -13.06
C ARG A 67 5.29 -7.67 -11.66
N HIS A 68 4.89 -8.88 -11.32
CA HIS A 68 5.33 -9.55 -10.09
C HIS A 68 6.82 -9.97 -10.10
N THR A 69 7.64 -9.40 -10.99
CA THR A 69 9.06 -9.71 -11.12
C THR A 69 9.85 -9.15 -9.93
N ILE A 70 10.94 -9.82 -9.57
CA ILE A 70 11.86 -9.38 -8.51
C ILE A 70 12.35 -7.93 -8.74
N ASN A 71 12.48 -7.53 -10.01
CA ASN A 71 12.90 -6.19 -10.38
C ASN A 71 11.84 -5.14 -10.08
N ALA A 72 10.57 -5.34 -10.43
CA ALA A 72 9.50 -4.39 -10.05
C ALA A 72 9.40 -4.21 -8.52
N ARG A 73 9.60 -5.29 -7.76
CA ARG A 73 9.59 -5.28 -6.28
C ARG A 73 10.71 -4.42 -5.66
N ASN A 74 11.84 -4.25 -6.33
CA ASN A 74 12.97 -3.48 -5.82
C ASN A 74 12.88 -1.98 -6.18
N TRP A 75 12.17 -1.63 -7.25
CA TRP A 75 12.00 -0.24 -7.69
C TRP A 75 10.86 0.49 -6.96
N VAL A 76 9.82 -0.23 -6.53
CA VAL A 76 8.66 0.36 -5.82
C VAL A 76 9.03 0.82 -4.41
N VAL A 77 9.93 0.11 -3.73
CA VAL A 77 10.40 0.47 -2.38
C VAL A 77 11.80 1.05 -2.49
N SER A 78 11.87 2.37 -2.49
CA SER A 78 13.10 3.15 -2.65
C SER A 78 13.24 4.23 -1.58
N GLY A 79 14.49 4.62 -1.36
CA GLY A 79 14.90 5.68 -0.46
C GLY A 79 14.53 5.46 1.01
N THR A 80 14.87 6.48 1.78
CA THR A 80 14.57 6.55 3.21
C THR A 80 13.23 7.25 3.46
N ARG A 81 12.37 6.62 4.27
CA ARG A 81 11.05 7.15 4.67
C ARG A 81 10.77 6.82 6.13
N GLY A 82 10.31 7.80 6.90
CA GLY A 82 9.96 7.61 8.31
C GLY A 82 11.08 7.04 9.18
N GLY A 83 12.33 7.40 8.89
CA GLY A 83 13.49 6.88 9.63
C GLY A 83 13.79 5.41 9.33
N VAL A 84 13.29 4.85 8.23
CA VAL A 84 13.50 3.47 7.80
C VAL A 84 14.04 3.43 6.37
N THR A 85 15.09 2.65 6.16
CA THR A 85 15.66 2.42 4.82
C THR A 85 14.72 1.56 3.96
N ALA A 86 14.82 1.68 2.64
CA ALA A 86 14.11 0.80 1.72
C ALA A 86 14.34 -0.68 2.04
N ARG A 87 15.59 -1.08 2.34
CA ARG A 87 15.96 -2.46 2.68
C ARG A 87 15.17 -3.00 3.87
N VAL A 88 15.02 -2.21 4.93
CA VAL A 88 14.31 -2.61 6.14
C VAL A 88 12.79 -2.58 5.95
N ARG A 89 12.28 -1.66 5.10
CA ARG A 89 10.84 -1.51 4.83
C ARG A 89 10.27 -2.56 3.87
N ARG A 90 11.09 -3.04 2.92
CA ARG A 90 10.70 -4.00 1.86
C ARG A 90 9.91 -5.22 2.35
N PRO A 91 10.30 -5.95 3.41
CA PRO A 91 9.56 -7.12 3.87
C PRO A 91 8.13 -6.78 4.31
N THR A 92 7.94 -5.68 5.04
CA THR A 92 6.62 -5.22 5.50
C THR A 92 5.73 -4.81 4.33
N VAL A 93 6.29 -4.08 3.36
CA VAL A 93 5.56 -3.69 2.13
C VAL A 93 5.10 -4.92 1.36
N ARG A 94 5.97 -5.92 1.20
CA ARG A 94 5.65 -7.17 0.50
C ARG A 94 4.50 -7.91 1.18
N ALA A 95 4.60 -8.14 2.49
CA ALA A 95 3.55 -8.82 3.25
C ALA A 95 2.20 -8.09 3.16
N LEU A 96 2.22 -6.75 3.16
CA LEU A 96 1.01 -5.95 3.00
C LEU A 96 0.43 -6.03 1.58
N ALA A 97 1.28 -5.98 0.56
CA ALA A 97 0.88 -6.12 -0.85
C ALA A 97 0.23 -7.49 -1.11
N ASP A 98 0.84 -8.58 -0.63
CA ASP A 98 0.30 -9.93 -0.76
C ASP A 98 -1.09 -10.04 -0.10
N ARG A 99 -1.26 -9.46 1.10
CA ARG A 99 -2.56 -9.41 1.76
C ARG A 99 -3.60 -8.64 0.94
N ILE A 100 -3.22 -7.51 0.34
CA ILE A 100 -4.11 -6.73 -0.54
C ILE A 100 -4.56 -7.58 -1.74
N ILE A 101 -3.64 -8.31 -2.38
CA ILE A 101 -3.93 -9.18 -3.52
C ILE A 101 -4.90 -10.28 -3.10
N ILE A 102 -4.61 -11.01 -2.01
CA ILE A 102 -5.47 -12.09 -1.50
C ILE A 102 -6.88 -11.57 -1.21
N GLU A 103 -7.02 -10.44 -0.51
CA GLU A 103 -8.32 -9.86 -0.23
C GLU A 103 -9.09 -9.43 -1.49
N ARG A 104 -8.39 -8.98 -2.54
CA ARG A 104 -9.01 -8.62 -3.83
C ARG A 104 -9.52 -9.87 -4.55
N MET A 105 -8.73 -10.95 -4.57
CA MET A 105 -9.15 -12.23 -5.15
C MET A 105 -10.38 -12.79 -4.44
N ALA A 106 -10.37 -12.83 -3.10
CA ALA A 106 -11.53 -13.30 -2.33
C ALA A 106 -12.80 -12.46 -2.58
N ARG A 107 -12.67 -11.14 -2.78
CA ARG A 107 -13.79 -10.28 -3.17
C ARG A 107 -14.29 -10.58 -4.59
N ALA A 108 -13.40 -10.84 -5.53
CA ALA A 108 -13.76 -11.20 -6.90
C ALA A 108 -14.49 -12.54 -6.96
N GLU A 109 -13.99 -13.56 -6.27
CA GLU A 109 -14.64 -14.88 -6.15
C GLU A 109 -16.05 -14.77 -5.56
N LYS A 110 -16.19 -14.00 -4.46
CA LYS A 110 -17.50 -13.75 -3.85
C LYS A 110 -18.45 -13.00 -4.81
N ALA A 111 -17.93 -12.06 -5.60
CA ALA A 111 -18.73 -11.34 -6.59
C ALA A 111 -19.20 -12.27 -7.72
N CYS A 112 -18.34 -13.16 -8.23
CA CYS A 112 -18.68 -14.18 -9.21
C CYS A 112 -19.78 -15.11 -8.68
N ALA A 113 -19.60 -15.66 -7.48
CA ALA A 113 -20.60 -16.54 -6.86
C ALA A 113 -21.95 -15.82 -6.62
N ASN A 114 -21.93 -14.52 -6.29
CA ASN A 114 -23.14 -13.72 -6.16
C ASN A 114 -23.83 -13.48 -7.52
N ALA A 115 -23.06 -13.20 -8.56
CA ALA A 115 -23.58 -13.01 -9.91
C ALA A 115 -24.20 -14.30 -10.45
N GLU A 116 -23.57 -15.45 -10.20
CA GLU A 116 -24.10 -16.75 -10.58
C GLU A 116 -25.42 -17.06 -9.87
N ARG A 117 -25.48 -16.85 -8.54
CA ARG A 117 -26.74 -17.00 -7.78
C ARG A 117 -27.86 -16.09 -8.30
N LYS A 118 -27.54 -14.84 -8.64
CA LYS A 118 -28.51 -13.90 -9.24
C LYS A 118 -28.97 -14.36 -10.63
N SER A 119 -28.07 -14.91 -11.43
CA SER A 119 -28.42 -15.47 -12.75
C SER A 119 -29.34 -16.69 -12.62
N GLN A 120 -29.02 -17.62 -11.73
CA GLN A 120 -29.82 -18.83 -11.48
C GLN A 120 -31.22 -18.48 -10.94
N THR A 121 -31.32 -17.56 -9.98
CA THR A 121 -32.61 -17.08 -9.46
C THR A 121 -33.44 -16.35 -10.53
N ALA A 122 -32.83 -15.53 -11.38
CA ALA A 122 -33.52 -14.88 -12.49
C ALA A 122 -34.03 -15.88 -13.54
N LYS A 123 -33.26 -16.94 -13.83
CA LYS A 123 -33.70 -18.03 -14.72
C LYS A 123 -34.86 -18.82 -14.12
N ALA A 124 -34.79 -19.15 -12.83
CA ALA A 124 -35.87 -19.84 -12.12
C ALA A 124 -37.16 -19.02 -12.06
N ALA A 125 -37.06 -17.71 -11.80
CA ALA A 125 -38.22 -16.81 -11.80
C ALA A 125 -38.89 -16.73 -13.19
N LYS A 126 -38.10 -16.65 -14.28
CA LYS A 126 -38.64 -16.66 -15.65
C LYS A 126 -39.29 -17.99 -16.03
N ALA A 127 -38.76 -19.11 -15.56
CA ALA A 127 -39.35 -20.43 -15.78
C ALA A 127 -40.67 -20.62 -15.01
N GLY A 128 -40.80 -20.05 -13.81
CA GLY A 128 -42.02 -20.09 -13.01
C GLY A 128 -43.17 -19.20 -13.52
N THR A 129 -42.87 -18.14 -14.26
CA THR A 129 -43.89 -17.27 -14.90
C THR A 129 -44.45 -17.81 -16.23
N ALA A 130 -43.96 -18.95 -16.71
CA ALA A 130 -44.41 -19.57 -17.96
C ALA A 130 -45.40 -20.75 -17.74
N SER A 131 -45.94 -20.90 -16.53
CA SER A 131 -46.98 -21.89 -16.18
C SER A 131 -48.31 -21.21 -15.85
#